data_AF-A0A8S3WBY4-F1
#
_entry.id   AF-A0A8S3WBY4-F1
#
_cell.length_a   1.000
_cell.length_b   1.000
_cell.length_c   1.000
_cell.angle_alpha   90.00
_cell.angle_beta   90.00
_cell.angle_gamma   90.00
#
_symmetry.space_group_name_H-M   'P 1'
#
loop_
_entity.id
_entity.type
_entity.pdbx_description
1 polymer ?
#
loop_
_entity_poly.entity_id
_entity_poly.type
_entity_poly.pdbx_seq_one_letter_code
_entity_poly.pdbx_strand_id
1 'polypeptide(L)'
;MDLLVVVDSDDDKMVSHELEQMRSKLEEAILKTRSMPFENRPRLLRIPISGQNRSVVRSLNPMLVTYLEASQDLCETDLILFGAAVAVCRIKCAKLPMAGCATKQSRAIPA
;
A
#
# COMPACT_ATOMS: atom_id res chain seq x y z
N MET A 1 20.36 38.25 -17.85
CA MET A 1 20.29 36.83 -18.24
C MET A 1 20.78 36.07 -17.03
N ASP A 2 19.91 35.87 -16.05
CA ASP A 2 20.24 35.16 -14.83
C ASP A 2 20.09 33.66 -15.09
N LEU A 3 21.20 32.96 -14.85
CA LEU A 3 21.35 31.54 -15.03
C LEU A 3 20.44 30.84 -14.01
N LEU A 4 19.37 30.21 -14.49
CA LEU A 4 18.53 29.32 -13.68
C LEU A 4 19.42 28.15 -13.26
N VAL A 5 19.98 28.21 -12.06
CA VAL A 5 20.57 27.04 -11.42
C VAL A 5 19.39 26.16 -11.08
N VAL A 6 19.11 25.19 -11.95
CA VAL A 6 18.25 24.07 -11.62
C VAL A 6 19.04 23.31 -10.56
N VAL A 7 18.79 23.64 -9.29
CA VAL A 7 19.24 22.83 -8.17
C VAL A 7 18.36 21.59 -8.21
N ASP A 8 18.74 20.67 -9.09
CA ASP A 8 18.20 19.34 -9.09
C ASP A 8 18.84 18.62 -7.89
N SER A 9 18.25 18.85 -6.72
CA SER A 9 18.67 18.18 -5.48
C SER A 9 18.32 16.70 -5.60
N ASP A 10 19.32 15.83 -5.48
CA ASP A 10 19.13 14.37 -5.48
C ASP A 10 18.10 13.92 -4.43
N ASP A 11 17.94 14.64 -3.32
CA ASP A 11 16.91 14.42 -2.31
C ASP A 11 15.47 14.61 -2.84
N ASP A 12 15.20 15.62 -3.67
CA ASP A 12 13.87 15.84 -4.26
C ASP A 12 13.52 14.76 -5.28
N LYS A 13 14.51 14.27 -6.04
CA LYS A 13 14.36 13.13 -6.94
C LYS A 13 14.09 11.82 -6.19
N MET A 14 14.77 11.59 -5.07
CA MET A 14 14.58 10.39 -4.26
C MET A 14 13.18 10.37 -3.63
N VAL A 15 12.72 11.50 -3.08
CA VAL A 15 11.36 11.64 -2.51
C VAL A 15 10.28 11.47 -3.58
N SER A 16 10.50 12.02 -4.78
CA SER A 16 9.60 11.85 -5.93
C SER A 16 9.45 10.38 -6.33
N HIS A 17 10.57 9.64 -6.40
CA HIS A 17 10.56 8.23 -6.74
C HIS A 17 9.87 7.36 -5.68
N GLU A 18 10.08 7.63 -4.39
CA GLU A 18 9.38 6.93 -3.30
C GLU A 18 7.87 7.18 -3.33
N LEU A 19 7.44 8.41 -3.60
CA LEU A 19 6.03 8.76 -3.77
C LEU A 19 5.39 8.03 -4.95
N GLU A 20 6.05 7.99 -6.10
CA GLU A 20 5.54 7.28 -7.27
C GLU A 20 5.46 5.77 -7.04
N GLN A 21 6.42 5.18 -6.32
CA GLN A 21 6.32 3.78 -5.90
C GLN A 21 5.13 3.53 -4.97
N MET A 22 4.85 4.44 -4.03
CA MET A 22 3.69 4.33 -3.15
C MET A 22 2.38 4.44 -3.94
N ARG A 23 2.32 5.37 -4.90
CA ARG A 23 1.18 5.53 -5.80
C ARG A 23 0.93 4.28 -6.64
N SER A 24 1.97 3.76 -7.28
CA SER A 24 1.89 2.53 -8.08
C SER A 24 1.41 1.33 -7.26
N LYS A 25 1.94 1.15 -6.04
CA LYS A 25 1.49 0.09 -5.11
C LYS A 25 0.05 0.27 -4.67
N LEU A 26 -0.41 1.51 -4.49
CA LEU A 26 -1.79 1.81 -4.15
C LEU A 26 -2.74 1.45 -5.30
N GLU A 27 -2.43 1.90 -6.51
CA GLU A 27 -3.21 1.62 -7.70
C GLU A 27 -3.30 0.10 -7.97
N GLU A 28 -2.17 -0.59 -7.91
CA GLU A 28 -2.12 -2.04 -8.07
C GLU A 28 -2.96 -2.76 -7.00
N ALA A 29 -2.90 -2.30 -5.74
CA ALA A 29 -3.66 -2.90 -4.66
C ALA A 29 -5.18 -2.69 -4.82
N ILE A 30 -5.62 -1.50 -5.24
CA ILE A 30 -7.04 -1.21 -5.51
C ILE A 30 -7.52 -2.07 -6.68
N LEU A 31 -6.82 -2.05 -7.82
CA LEU A 31 -7.19 -2.83 -9.01
C LEU A 31 -7.26 -4.32 -8.72
N LYS A 32 -6.27 -4.87 -8.00
CA LYS A 32 -6.26 -6.28 -7.62
C LYS A 32 -7.37 -6.64 -6.64
N THR A 33 -7.73 -5.72 -5.75
CA THR A 33 -8.86 -5.95 -4.83
C THR A 33 -10.19 -5.95 -5.61
N ARG A 34 -10.32 -5.12 -6.66
CA ARG A 34 -11.54 -5.04 -7.48
C ARG A 34 -11.78 -6.32 -8.27
N SER A 35 -10.72 -6.95 -8.77
CA SER A 35 -10.81 -8.19 -9.52
C SER A 35 -10.87 -9.45 -8.64
N MET A 36 -10.74 -9.33 -7.32
CA MET A 36 -10.64 -10.46 -6.40
C MET A 36 -11.96 -10.69 -5.65
N PRO A 37 -12.53 -11.91 -5.70
CA PRO A 37 -13.70 -12.24 -4.89
C PRO A 37 -13.35 -12.14 -3.40
N PHE A 38 -14.35 -11.81 -2.59
CA PHE A 38 -14.18 -11.51 -1.16
C PHE A 38 -13.42 -12.62 -0.40
N GLU A 39 -13.72 -13.88 -0.69
CA GLU A 39 -13.13 -15.06 -0.04
C GLU A 39 -11.62 -15.19 -0.26
N ASN A 40 -11.10 -14.64 -1.36
CA ASN A 40 -9.69 -14.70 -1.73
C ASN A 40 -8.90 -13.47 -1.27
N ARG A 41 -9.56 -12.46 -0.69
CA ARG A 41 -8.89 -11.23 -0.24
C ARG A 41 -7.83 -11.55 0.82
N PRO A 42 -6.64 -10.94 0.74
CA PRO A 42 -5.57 -11.22 1.69
C PRO A 42 -5.95 -10.75 3.09
N ARG A 43 -5.46 -11.45 4.11
CA ARG A 43 -5.67 -10.99 5.50
C ARG A 43 -4.75 -9.80 5.77
N LEU A 44 -5.34 -8.69 6.19
CA LEU A 44 -4.59 -7.52 6.62
C LEU A 44 -3.81 -7.84 7.89
N LEU A 45 -2.51 -7.55 7.88
CA LEU A 45 -1.66 -7.71 9.06
C LEU A 45 -1.86 -6.49 9.96
N ARG A 46 -1.81 -6.72 11.28
CA ARG A 46 -1.85 -5.61 12.24
C ARG A 46 -0.53 -4.86 12.18
N ILE A 47 -0.56 -3.64 11.68
CA ILE A 47 0.61 -2.76 11.62
C ILE A 47 0.74 -2.01 12.95
N PRO A 48 1.90 -2.08 13.65
CA PRO A 48 2.09 -1.33 14.89
C PRO A 48 2.09 0.17 14.61
N ILE A 49 1.59 0.96 15.57
CA ILE A 49 1.55 2.41 15.44
C ILE A 49 2.95 2.97 15.76
N SER A 50 3.76 3.16 14.73
CA SER A 50 5.08 3.82 14.81
C SER A 50 5.10 5.11 13.98
N GLY A 51 6.06 6.01 14.25
CA GLY A 51 6.22 7.25 13.47
C GLY A 51 6.39 6.98 11.97
N GLN A 52 7.21 5.98 11.61
CA GLN A 52 7.40 5.56 10.22
C GLN A 52 6.15 4.98 9.57
N ASN A 53 5.30 4.27 10.33
CA ASN A 53 4.05 3.70 9.81
C ASN A 53 3.01 4.80 9.62
N ARG A 54 2.92 5.75 10.55
CA ARG A 54 2.08 6.95 10.40
C ARG A 54 2.51 7.80 9.20
N SER A 55 3.81 7.93 8.95
CA SER A 55 4.32 8.68 7.80
C SER A 55 3.82 8.11 6.48
N VAL A 56 3.89 6.78 6.29
CA VAL A 56 3.40 6.13 5.06
C VAL A 56 1.90 6.30 4.88
N VAL A 57 1.11 6.14 5.95
CA VAL A 57 -0.34 6.38 5.89
C VAL A 57 -0.63 7.84 5.52
N ARG A 58 0.11 8.79 6.09
CA ARG A 58 -0.02 10.21 5.77
C ARG A 58 0.35 10.51 4.32
N SER A 59 1.38 9.87 3.76
CA SER A 59 1.76 10.02 2.36
C SER A 59 0.76 9.42 1.39
N LEU A 60 0.08 8.33 1.76
CA LEU A 60 -0.96 7.70 0.94
C LEU A 60 -2.29 8.47 0.97
N ASN A 61 -2.60 9.16 2.07
CA ASN A 61 -3.90 9.78 2.26
C ASN A 61 -4.29 10.78 1.14
N PRO A 62 -3.41 11.69 0.67
CA PRO A 62 -3.71 12.57 -0.46
C PRO A 62 -4.00 11.80 -1.76
N MET A 63 -3.33 10.66 -2.00
CA MET A 63 -3.53 9.86 -3.20
C MET A 63 -4.90 9.16 -3.19
N LEU A 64 -5.42 8.83 -2.00
CA LEU A 64 -6.72 8.18 -1.84
C LEU A 64 -7.89 9.11 -2.17
N VAL A 65 -7.73 10.42 -1.97
CA VAL A 65 -8.81 11.40 -2.17
C VAL A 65 -9.39 11.27 -3.57
N THR A 66 -8.56 11.19 -4.60
CA THR A 66 -9.02 11.06 -6.00
C THR A 66 -9.83 9.78 -6.25
N TYR A 67 -9.47 8.67 -5.60
CA TYR A 67 -10.23 7.42 -5.73
C TYR A 67 -11.56 7.50 -4.99
N LEU A 68 -11.59 8.11 -3.80
CA LEU A 68 -12.79 8.25 -2.99
C LEU A 68 -13.79 9.23 -3.61
N GLU A 69 -13.31 10.32 -4.21
CA GLU A 69 -14.15 11.27 -4.95
C GLU A 69 -14.80 10.64 -6.19
N ALA A 70 -14.11 9.70 -6.82
CA ALA A 70 -14.63 8.96 -7.98
C ALA A 70 -15.54 7.78 -7.61
N SER A 71 -15.67 7.45 -6.32
CA SER A 71 -16.44 6.31 -5.85
C SER A 71 -17.94 6.52 -6.03
N GLN A 72 -18.64 5.54 -6.58
CA GLN A 72 -20.07 5.64 -6.89
C GLN A 72 -20.97 5.14 -5.75
N ASP A 73 -20.48 4.21 -4.94
CA ASP A 73 -21.26 3.63 -3.84
C ASP A 73 -20.39 3.23 -2.64
N LEU A 74 -21.08 2.70 -1.61
CA LEU A 74 -20.46 2.26 -0.36
C LEU A 74 -19.58 1.02 -0.57
N CYS A 75 -19.95 0.13 -1.50
CA CYS A 75 -19.19 -1.07 -1.80
C CYS A 75 -17.85 -0.73 -2.46
N GLU A 76 -17.85 0.21 -3.40
CA GLU A 76 -16.65 0.73 -4.06
C GLU A 76 -15.76 1.48 -3.05
N THR A 77 -16.36 2.25 -2.14
CA THR A 77 -15.65 2.93 -1.06
C THR A 77 -14.94 1.92 -0.14
N ASP A 78 -15.66 0.91 0.34
CA ASP A 78 -15.09 -0.17 1.18
C ASP A 78 -13.91 -0.84 0.47
N LEU A 79 -14.06 -1.11 -0.83
CA LEU A 79 -13.05 -1.77 -1.63
C LEU A 79 -11.80 -0.90 -1.83
N ILE A 80 -11.97 0.40 -2.08
CA ILE A 80 -10.86 1.37 -2.14
C ILE A 80 -10.12 1.42 -0.80
N LEU A 81 -10.83 1.53 0.31
CA LEU A 81 -10.22 1.56 1.65
C LEU A 81 -9.50 0.25 1.99
N PHE A 82 -10.06 -0.89 1.60
CA PHE A 82 -9.40 -2.18 1.75
C PHE A 82 -8.12 -2.26 0.90
N GLY A 83 -8.19 -1.85 -0.37
CA GLY A 83 -7.02 -1.77 -1.26
C GLY A 83 -5.92 -0.88 -0.70
N ALA A 84 -6.30 0.26 -0.11
CA ALA A 84 -5.38 1.15 0.60
C ALA A 84 -4.67 0.44 1.76
N ALA A 85 -5.42 -0.26 2.60
CA ALA A 85 -4.85 -1.02 3.72
C ALA A 85 -3.91 -2.14 3.23
N VAL A 86 -4.24 -2.81 2.12
CA VAL A 86 -3.36 -3.78 1.46
C VAL A 86 -2.07 -3.10 0.98
N ALA A 87 -2.15 -1.93 0.36
CA ALA A 87 -0.98 -1.17 -0.09
C ALA A 87 -0.05 -0.82 1.08
N VAL A 88 -0.60 -0.29 2.19
CA VAL A 88 0.19 0.00 3.41
C VAL A 88 0.87 -1.27 3.92
N CYS A 89 0.14 -2.39 3.98
CA CYS A 89 0.70 -3.66 4.40
C CYS A 89 1.81 -4.13 3.45
N ARG A 90 1.71 -3.93 2.12
CA ARG A 90 2.77 -4.29 1.17
C ARG A 90 4.00 -3.39 1.26
N ILE A 91 3.80 -2.11 1.58
CA ILE A 91 4.89 -1.16 1.79
C ILE A 91 5.66 -1.49 3.07
N LYS A 92 4.97 -1.93 4.13
CA LYS A 92 5.59 -2.18 5.44
C LYS A 92 5.97 -3.63 5.71
N CYS A 93 5.31 -4.58 5.08
CA CYS A 93 5.53 -6.00 5.27
C CYS A 93 6.00 -6.62 3.97
N ALA A 94 7.17 -7.26 3.99
CA ALA A 94 7.73 -7.94 2.82
C ALA A 94 6.84 -9.08 2.29
N LYS A 95 5.89 -9.60 3.09
CA LYS A 95 4.94 -10.65 2.69
C LYS A 95 3.58 -10.42 3.36
N LEU A 96 2.54 -10.07 2.58
CA LEU A 96 1.16 -10.32 3.03
C LEU A 96 0.85 -11.81 2.82
N PRO A 97 0.38 -12.53 3.84
CA PRO A 97 -0.16 -13.86 3.63
C PRO A 97 -1.44 -13.75 2.80
N MET A 98 -1.44 -14.36 1.61
CA MET A 98 -2.68 -14.57 0.87
C MET A 98 -3.53 -15.61 1.60
N ALA A 99 -4.84 -15.40 1.64
CA ALA A 99 -5.77 -16.41 2.12
C ALA A 99 -5.60 -17.66 1.25
N GLY A 100 -5.01 -18.71 1.82
CA GLY A 100 -4.67 -19.96 1.11
C GLY A 100 -3.25 -20.49 1.38
N CYS A 101 -2.29 -19.64 1.73
CA CYS A 101 -0.92 -20.05 2.06
C CYS A 101 -0.70 -20.19 3.58
N ALA A 102 -1.52 -21.02 4.24
CA ALA A 102 -1.16 -21.53 5.56
C ALA A 102 -0.22 -22.72 5.38
N THR A 103 1.06 -22.49 5.05
CA THR A 103 2.08 -23.52 5.25
C THR A 103 2.22 -23.73 6.75
N LYS A 104 1.55 -24.76 7.27
CA LYS A 104 1.79 -25.29 8.61
C LYS A 104 3.29 -25.61 8.68
N GLN A 105 4.08 -24.79 9.38
CA GLN A 105 5.42 -25.18 9.79
C GLN A 105 5.26 -26.34 10.77
N SER A 106 5.36 -27.56 10.25
CA SER A 106 5.52 -28.75 11.07
C SER A 106 6.89 -28.62 11.74
N ARG A 107 6.88 -28.28 13.03
CA ARG A 107 8.09 -28.25 13.86
C ARG A 107 8.52 -29.71 14.03
N ALA A 108 9.49 -30.16 13.25
CA ALA A 108 10.12 -31.46 13.45
C ALA A 108 10.85 -31.44 14.79
N ILE A 109 10.44 -32.30 15.71
CA ILE A 109 11.13 -32.58 16.97
C ILE A 109 12.11 -33.71 16.66
N PRO A 110 13.44 -33.52 16.80
CA PRO A 110 14.38 -34.62 16.65
C PRO A 110 14.27 -35.58 17.84
N ALA A 111 14.41 -36.87 17.54
CA ALA A 111 14.29 -38.02 18.44
C ALA A 111 15.39 -38.07 19.52
#